data_AF-X1QL14-F1
#
_entry.id   AF-X1QL14-F1
#
_cell.length_a   1.000
_cell.length_b   1.000
_cell.length_c   1.000
_cell.angle_alpha   90.00
_cell.angle_beta   90.00
_cell.angle_gamma   90.00
#
_symmetry.space_group_name_H-M   'P 1'
#
loop_
_entity.id
_entity.type
_entity.pdbx_description
1 polymer ?
#
loop_
_entity_poly.entity_id
_entity_poly.type
_entity_poly.pdbx_seq_one_letter_code
_entity_poly.pdbx_strand_id
1 'polypeptide(L)'
;GEVTREEQEEEKTAAKETTPAIKITDVSWHDKIIEITFNRFPSWGTWTMYVDGIEVSMEGGAGNPVVRPNMALDKSPTGLYIGTEPWLTSLVDVNFPCCGTIQFDIPGEGLTNEYEFNLVDFGCKTASKKECPSEWTKHSGDLVISGTETVIIENEKYLQQGNIYINDQAKLIIRNSELAMDRGDLPTIHVYIFVSENATLEIENSLVFPRSGLVCVINHGNVSITDSPTSIHYFDMSRG
;
A
#
# COMPACT_ATOMS: atom_id res chain seq x y z
N GLY A 1 44.57 -62.96 -17.74
CA GLY A 1 43.17 -62.62 -17.55
C GLY A 1 43.12 -61.15 -17.24
N GLU A 2 42.89 -60.33 -18.27
CA GLU A 2 42.58 -58.92 -18.14
C GLU A 2 41.19 -58.77 -17.50
N VAL A 3 41.08 -57.88 -16.53
CA VAL A 3 39.81 -57.28 -16.13
C VAL A 3 40.01 -55.79 -16.35
N THR A 4 39.47 -55.29 -17.47
CA THR A 4 39.49 -53.88 -17.84
C THR A 4 38.09 -53.30 -17.78
N ARG A 5 38.00 -52.09 -17.21
CA ARG A 5 36.94 -51.09 -17.40
C ARG A 5 35.52 -51.48 -16.96
N GLU A 6 35.26 -51.35 -15.67
CA GLU A 6 33.97 -50.89 -15.15
C GLU A 6 34.24 -49.95 -13.97
N GLU A 7 34.90 -48.80 -14.26
CA GLU A 7 34.97 -47.68 -13.34
C GLU A 7 33.90 -46.66 -13.73
N GLN A 8 33.01 -46.40 -12.78
CA GLN A 8 32.37 -45.10 -12.52
C GLN A 8 31.48 -44.51 -13.62
N GLU A 9 30.22 -44.95 -13.63
CA GLU A 9 29.08 -44.07 -13.95
C GLU A 9 28.17 -43.98 -12.73
N GLU A 10 28.64 -43.26 -11.70
CA GLU A 10 27.71 -42.61 -10.76
C GLU A 10 27.21 -41.34 -11.45
N GLU A 11 26.05 -41.49 -12.08
CA GLU A 11 25.23 -40.41 -12.62
C GLU A 11 24.84 -39.45 -11.48
N LYS A 12 25.71 -38.47 -11.21
CA LYS A 12 25.38 -37.29 -10.42
C LYS A 12 24.46 -36.42 -11.27
N THR A 13 23.15 -36.68 -11.20
CA THR A 13 22.13 -35.75 -11.66
C THR A 13 22.18 -34.53 -10.74
N ALA A 14 23.01 -33.55 -11.08
CA ALA A 14 22.95 -32.23 -10.47
C ALA A 14 21.56 -31.66 -10.80
N ALA A 15 20.71 -31.53 -9.78
CA ALA A 15 19.49 -30.74 -9.89
C ALA A 15 19.91 -29.35 -10.37
N LYS A 16 19.54 -29.02 -11.61
CA LYS A 16 19.74 -27.69 -12.18
C LYS A 16 18.93 -26.75 -11.28
N GLU A 17 19.60 -25.98 -10.43
CA GLU A 17 18.95 -24.93 -9.66
C GLU A 17 18.22 -24.03 -10.66
N THR A 18 16.90 -24.17 -10.70
CA THR A 18 16.07 -23.32 -11.53
C THR A 18 16.01 -21.97 -10.84
N THR A 19 16.65 -20.97 -11.45
CA THR A 19 16.55 -19.59 -10.99
C THR A 19 15.07 -19.26 -10.76
N PRO A 20 14.68 -18.74 -9.58
CA PRO A 20 13.29 -18.43 -9.29
C PRO A 20 12.71 -17.48 -10.35
N ALA A 21 11.46 -17.70 -10.75
CA ALA A 21 10.76 -16.82 -11.68
C ALA A 21 10.77 -15.37 -11.17
N ILE A 22 10.89 -14.41 -12.09
CA ILE A 22 10.76 -12.98 -11.79
C ILE A 22 9.33 -12.72 -11.30
N LYS A 23 9.21 -12.02 -10.17
CA LYS A 23 7.93 -11.62 -9.61
C LYS A 23 7.94 -10.16 -9.22
N ILE A 24 6.84 -9.48 -9.49
CA ILE A 24 6.54 -8.18 -8.90
C ILE A 24 6.20 -8.43 -7.42
N THR A 25 6.91 -7.75 -6.53
CA THR A 25 6.73 -7.87 -5.09
C THR A 25 6.01 -6.66 -4.48
N ASP A 26 6.12 -5.50 -5.12
CA ASP A 26 5.48 -4.27 -4.63
C ASP A 26 5.21 -3.29 -5.79
N VAL A 27 4.13 -2.52 -5.65
CA VAL A 27 3.76 -1.41 -6.53
C VAL A 27 3.34 -0.23 -5.65
N SER A 28 4.12 0.84 -5.66
CA SER A 28 3.97 1.96 -4.73
C SER A 28 3.88 3.31 -5.45
N TRP A 29 3.18 4.26 -4.83
CA TRP A 29 3.06 5.64 -5.33
C TRP A 29 4.10 6.55 -4.65
N HIS A 30 4.90 7.24 -5.46
CA HIS A 30 5.92 8.20 -5.02
C HIS A 30 5.70 9.54 -5.71
N ASP A 31 4.96 10.46 -5.06
CA ASP A 31 4.66 11.83 -5.54
C ASP A 31 4.70 11.99 -7.07
N LYS A 32 3.63 11.46 -7.73
CA LYS A 32 3.35 11.55 -9.18
C LYS A 32 3.99 10.49 -10.08
N ILE A 33 4.80 9.59 -9.54
CA ILE A 33 5.31 8.41 -10.25
C ILE A 33 4.95 7.12 -9.50
N ILE A 34 5.00 6.00 -10.20
CA ILE A 34 4.83 4.66 -9.63
C ILE A 34 6.19 3.98 -9.59
N GLU A 35 6.53 3.34 -8.46
CA GLU A 35 7.67 2.43 -8.35
C GLU A 35 7.17 0.99 -8.32
N ILE A 36 7.89 0.10 -9.01
CA ILE A 36 7.61 -1.32 -9.08
C ILE A 36 8.86 -2.05 -8.61
N THR A 37 8.73 -2.92 -7.61
CA THR A 37 9.85 -3.72 -7.09
C THR A 37 9.72 -5.17 -7.54
N PHE A 38 10.85 -5.80 -7.88
CA PHE A 38 10.91 -7.23 -8.20
C PHE A 38 11.68 -8.00 -7.13
N ASN A 39 11.39 -9.30 -7.00
CA ASN A 39 12.19 -10.21 -6.16
C ASN A 39 13.65 -10.35 -6.61
N ARG A 40 13.90 -10.20 -7.91
CA ARG A 40 15.21 -10.01 -8.53
C ARG A 40 15.02 -9.18 -9.80
N PHE A 41 15.96 -8.31 -10.13
CA PHE A 41 15.88 -7.52 -11.34
C PHE A 41 16.48 -8.29 -12.53
N PRO A 42 15.73 -8.47 -13.64
CA PRO A 42 16.23 -9.14 -14.84
C PRO A 42 17.05 -8.18 -15.73
N SER A 43 17.59 -8.70 -16.82
CA SER A 43 18.23 -7.85 -17.83
C SER A 43 17.25 -6.82 -18.40
N TRP A 44 17.63 -5.54 -18.36
CA TRP A 44 16.84 -4.46 -18.96
C TRP A 44 16.95 -4.46 -20.49
N GLY A 45 15.83 -4.17 -21.17
CA GLY A 45 15.75 -4.16 -22.63
C GLY A 45 14.34 -3.89 -23.13
N THR A 46 13.96 -4.55 -24.23
CA THR A 46 12.64 -4.45 -24.87
C THR A 46 11.60 -5.30 -24.12
N TRP A 47 11.21 -4.84 -22.93
CA TRP A 47 10.12 -5.47 -22.19
C TRP A 47 8.78 -4.98 -22.72
N THR A 48 7.74 -5.78 -22.49
CA THR A 48 6.35 -5.38 -22.77
C THR A 48 5.59 -5.31 -21.45
N MET A 49 4.87 -4.20 -21.23
CA MET A 49 4.02 -4.02 -20.06
C MET A 49 2.57 -4.28 -20.43
N TYR A 50 1.85 -4.96 -19.53
CA TYR A 50 0.42 -5.16 -19.63
C TYR A 50 -0.26 -4.54 -18.41
N VAL A 51 -1.34 -3.80 -18.64
CA VAL A 51 -2.23 -3.27 -17.61
C VAL A 51 -3.63 -3.79 -17.88
N ASP A 52 -4.21 -4.50 -16.91
CA ASP A 52 -5.47 -5.25 -17.08
C ASP A 52 -5.44 -6.19 -18.30
N GLY A 53 -4.29 -6.81 -18.57
CA GLY A 53 -4.06 -7.68 -19.74
C GLY A 53 -3.93 -6.95 -21.09
N ILE A 54 -4.00 -5.62 -21.11
CA ILE A 54 -3.84 -4.81 -22.33
C ILE A 54 -2.40 -4.32 -22.42
N GLU A 55 -1.76 -4.52 -23.57
CA GLU A 55 -0.42 -4.02 -23.84
C GLU A 55 -0.37 -2.48 -23.77
N VAL A 56 0.60 -1.96 -23.00
CA VAL A 56 0.83 -0.53 -22.83
C VAL A 56 2.28 -0.21 -23.23
N SER A 57 2.45 0.77 -24.11
CA SER A 57 3.78 1.22 -24.53
C SER A 57 4.58 1.77 -23.35
N MET A 58 5.85 1.36 -23.25
CA MET A 58 6.80 1.76 -22.21
C MET A 58 7.77 2.87 -22.67
N GLU A 59 7.73 3.23 -23.96
CA GLU A 59 8.73 4.10 -24.58
C GLU A 59 8.50 5.58 -24.31
N GLY A 60 7.26 5.98 -24.03
CA GLY A 60 6.83 7.37 -23.86
C GLY A 60 6.01 7.92 -25.03
N GLY A 61 5.95 9.25 -25.12
CA GLY A 61 5.15 9.97 -26.11
C GLY A 61 3.92 10.67 -25.50
N ALA A 62 3.27 11.53 -26.29
CA ALA A 62 2.15 12.35 -25.80
C ALA A 62 1.02 11.47 -25.23
N GLY A 63 0.81 11.55 -23.91
CA GLY A 63 -0.23 10.82 -23.18
C GLY A 63 0.12 9.38 -22.79
N ASN A 64 1.33 8.89 -23.08
CA ASN A 64 1.79 7.53 -22.76
C ASN A 64 2.81 7.54 -21.60
N PRO A 65 2.86 6.48 -20.79
CA PRO A 65 3.85 6.36 -19.74
C PRO A 65 5.25 6.10 -20.32
N VAL A 66 6.26 6.54 -19.58
CA VAL A 66 7.66 6.16 -19.76
C VAL A 66 8.02 5.21 -18.62
N VAL A 67 8.56 4.05 -18.95
CA VAL A 67 9.03 3.07 -17.95
C VAL A 67 10.54 2.89 -18.03
N ARG A 68 11.23 3.01 -16.90
CA ARG A 68 12.70 2.90 -16.82
C ARG A 68 13.14 2.21 -15.54
N PRO A 69 14.34 1.62 -15.48
CA PRO A 69 14.94 1.15 -14.24
C PRO A 69 14.93 2.23 -13.16
N ASN A 70 14.65 1.85 -11.91
CA ASN A 70 14.61 2.77 -10.78
C ASN A 70 16.00 3.31 -10.37
N MET A 71 17.06 2.77 -10.94
CA MET A 71 18.42 3.30 -10.87
C MET A 71 19.24 2.87 -12.09
N ALA A 72 20.44 3.43 -12.24
CA ALA A 72 21.35 3.06 -13.32
C ALA A 72 21.71 1.55 -13.29
N LEU A 73 21.83 0.93 -14.47
CA LEU A 73 22.03 -0.52 -14.60
C LEU A 73 23.31 -1.02 -13.92
N ASP A 74 24.35 -0.19 -13.86
CA ASP A 74 25.62 -0.45 -13.18
C ASP A 74 25.53 -0.36 -11.65
N LYS A 75 24.39 0.11 -11.12
CA LYS A 75 24.10 0.20 -9.68
C LYS A 75 23.10 -0.84 -9.20
N SER A 76 22.84 -1.88 -9.98
CA SER A 76 21.96 -3.01 -9.63
C SER A 76 20.54 -2.58 -9.25
N PRO A 77 19.73 -2.13 -10.23
CA PRO A 77 18.31 -1.82 -10.01
C PRO A 77 17.56 -2.96 -9.34
N THR A 78 16.55 -2.57 -8.57
CA THR A 78 15.60 -3.47 -7.90
C THR A 78 14.23 -3.43 -8.55
N GLY A 79 14.01 -2.45 -9.44
CA GLY A 79 12.68 -2.05 -9.85
C GLY A 79 12.62 -1.17 -11.08
N LEU A 80 11.40 -0.77 -11.42
CA LEU A 80 11.09 0.17 -12.47
C LEU A 80 10.36 1.38 -11.90
N TYR A 81 10.57 2.54 -12.49
CA TYR A 81 9.70 3.70 -12.35
C TYR A 81 8.80 3.84 -13.58
N ILE A 82 7.53 4.18 -13.35
CA ILE A 82 6.56 4.58 -14.36
C ILE A 82 6.26 6.08 -14.18
N GLY A 83 6.52 6.88 -15.22
CA GLY A 83 6.33 8.33 -15.23
C GLY A 83 6.12 8.87 -16.65
N THR A 84 6.65 10.06 -16.96
CA THR A 84 6.63 10.65 -18.32
C THR A 84 7.96 11.36 -18.65
N GLU A 85 8.15 11.80 -19.89
CA GLU A 85 9.33 12.53 -20.39
C GLU A 85 9.41 13.97 -19.85
N PRO A 86 10.58 14.66 -19.92
CA PRO A 86 11.92 14.21 -20.30
C PRO A 86 12.70 13.53 -19.15
N TRP A 87 12.13 13.54 -17.95
CA TRP A 87 12.57 12.86 -16.74
C TRP A 87 11.30 12.41 -16.03
N LEU A 88 11.30 11.27 -15.32
CA LEU A 88 10.14 10.74 -14.59
C LEU A 88 9.46 11.83 -13.75
N THR A 89 8.48 12.53 -14.34
CA THR A 89 7.88 13.72 -13.74
C THR A 89 6.54 13.34 -13.16
N SER A 90 5.49 13.33 -13.98
CA SER A 90 4.14 13.17 -13.47
C SER A 90 3.25 12.38 -14.39
N LEU A 91 2.53 11.41 -13.82
CA LEU A 91 1.46 10.69 -14.50
C LEU A 91 0.13 11.45 -14.58
N VAL A 92 0.06 12.69 -14.04
CA VAL A 92 -1.19 13.48 -13.97
C VAL A 92 -1.87 13.66 -15.33
N ASP A 93 -1.09 13.79 -16.40
CA ASP A 93 -1.60 13.96 -17.78
C ASP A 93 -1.49 12.68 -18.63
N VAL A 94 -1.13 11.55 -18.02
CA VAL A 94 -0.95 10.25 -18.69
C VAL A 94 -2.17 9.38 -18.44
N ASN A 95 -2.68 8.72 -19.49
CA ASN A 95 -3.80 7.79 -19.38
C ASN A 95 -3.34 6.43 -18.79
N PHE A 96 -2.92 6.45 -17.52
CA PHE A 96 -2.49 5.27 -16.77
C PHE A 96 -3.41 5.07 -15.57
N PRO A 97 -4.07 3.92 -15.37
CA PRO A 97 -5.04 3.78 -14.29
C PRO A 97 -4.37 3.74 -12.90
N CYS A 98 -5.07 4.24 -11.89
CA CYS A 98 -4.60 4.19 -10.50
C CYS A 98 -4.83 2.83 -9.82
N CYS A 99 -5.50 1.90 -10.48
CA CYS A 99 -5.77 0.56 -9.98
C CYS A 99 -5.92 -0.42 -11.14
N GLY A 100 -5.78 -1.71 -10.85
CA GLY A 100 -5.95 -2.79 -11.82
C GLY A 100 -4.92 -3.87 -11.61
N THR A 101 -4.61 -4.60 -12.68
CA THR A 101 -3.49 -5.53 -12.68
C THR A 101 -2.34 -5.03 -13.53
N ILE A 102 -1.11 -5.34 -13.12
CA ILE A 102 0.10 -5.06 -13.89
C ILE A 102 0.93 -6.32 -14.06
N GLN A 103 1.52 -6.49 -15.24
CA GLN A 103 2.37 -7.62 -15.59
C GLN A 103 3.42 -7.19 -16.62
N PHE A 104 4.58 -7.85 -16.63
CA PHE A 104 5.61 -7.64 -17.66
C PHE A 104 5.92 -8.95 -18.37
N ASP A 105 6.07 -8.89 -19.69
CA ASP A 105 6.74 -9.93 -20.48
C ASP A 105 8.20 -9.53 -20.68
N ILE A 106 9.09 -10.37 -20.16
CA ILE A 106 10.52 -10.12 -20.09
C ILE A 106 11.22 -11.13 -21.01
N PRO A 107 11.94 -10.67 -22.05
CA PRO A 107 12.64 -11.56 -22.97
C PRO A 107 13.57 -12.56 -22.24
N GLY A 108 13.33 -13.86 -22.47
CA GLY A 108 14.10 -14.95 -21.87
C GLY A 108 13.64 -15.39 -20.48
N GLU A 109 12.79 -14.62 -19.80
CA GLU A 109 12.22 -14.94 -18.48
C GLU A 109 10.72 -15.25 -18.56
N GLY A 110 10.02 -14.67 -19.55
CA GLY A 110 8.58 -14.79 -19.74
C GLY A 110 7.78 -13.78 -18.92
N LEU A 111 6.50 -14.09 -18.68
CA LEU A 111 5.60 -13.25 -17.90
C LEU A 111 5.94 -13.29 -16.40
N THR A 112 5.92 -12.13 -15.77
CA THR A 112 5.86 -12.03 -14.30
C THR A 112 4.52 -12.56 -13.78
N ASN A 113 4.35 -12.64 -12.46
CA ASN A 113 3.00 -12.72 -11.91
C ASN A 113 2.18 -11.50 -12.33
N GLU A 114 0.87 -11.70 -12.43
CA GLU A 114 -0.09 -10.61 -12.41
C GLU A 114 -0.12 -10.03 -10.99
N TYR A 115 0.02 -8.71 -10.86
CA TYR A 115 0.03 -8.02 -9.58
C TYR A 115 -1.15 -7.04 -9.52
N GLU A 116 -2.06 -7.24 -8.58
CA GLU A 116 -3.18 -6.33 -8.33
C GLU A 116 -2.67 -5.11 -7.54
N PHE A 117 -3.00 -3.91 -8.02
CA PHE A 117 -2.63 -2.66 -7.37
C PHE A 117 -3.83 -1.74 -7.24
N ASN A 118 -3.85 -0.94 -6.17
CA ASN A 118 -4.77 0.17 -5.99
C ASN A 118 -4.07 1.31 -5.26
N LEU A 119 -3.78 2.37 -6.01
CA LEU A 119 -2.98 3.50 -5.57
C LEU A 119 -3.84 4.73 -5.24
N VAL A 120 -5.17 4.64 -5.37
CA VAL A 120 -6.08 5.79 -5.19
C VAL A 120 -5.94 6.38 -3.78
N ASP A 121 -5.80 5.49 -2.79
CA ASP A 121 -5.65 5.88 -1.39
C ASP A 121 -4.29 6.48 -1.08
N PHE A 122 -3.30 6.27 -1.93
CA PHE A 122 -1.97 6.89 -1.80
C PHE A 122 -1.89 8.25 -2.53
N GLY A 123 -3.03 8.78 -2.99
CA GLY A 123 -3.10 10.06 -3.69
C GLY A 123 -2.74 9.96 -5.18
N CYS A 124 -2.85 8.75 -5.77
CA CYS A 124 -2.65 8.58 -7.20
C CYS A 124 -3.59 9.49 -7.99
N LYS A 125 -3.00 10.23 -8.93
CA LYS A 125 -3.71 11.14 -9.82
C LYS A 125 -3.11 11.04 -11.22
N THR A 126 -3.95 10.64 -12.17
CA THR A 126 -3.59 10.49 -13.58
C THR A 126 -4.70 11.02 -14.49
N ALA A 127 -4.49 11.00 -15.81
CA ALA A 127 -5.52 11.35 -16.78
C ALA A 127 -6.46 10.17 -17.10
N SER A 128 -6.28 9.01 -16.45
CA SER A 128 -7.13 7.85 -16.67
C SER A 128 -8.56 8.11 -16.21
N LYS A 129 -9.51 7.67 -17.05
CA LYS A 129 -10.94 7.71 -16.73
C LYS A 129 -11.41 6.48 -15.96
N LYS A 130 -10.52 5.51 -15.70
CA LYS A 130 -10.87 4.31 -14.94
C LYS A 130 -11.19 4.72 -13.51
N GLU A 131 -12.42 4.44 -13.09
CA GLU A 131 -12.81 4.60 -11.70
C GLU A 131 -12.15 3.51 -10.86
N CYS A 132 -11.41 3.94 -9.85
CA CYS A 132 -10.74 3.07 -8.90
C CYS A 132 -11.42 3.23 -7.55
N PRO A 133 -12.13 2.20 -7.06
CA PRO A 133 -12.74 2.27 -5.75
C PRO A 133 -11.63 2.40 -4.70
N SER A 134 -11.81 3.31 -3.75
CA SER A 134 -10.98 3.32 -2.55
C SER A 134 -11.24 2.04 -1.77
N GLU A 135 -10.18 1.43 -1.23
CA GLU A 135 -10.35 0.37 -0.22
C GLU A 135 -10.74 0.94 1.14
N TRP A 136 -10.62 2.26 1.29
CA TRP A 136 -10.80 2.98 2.55
C TRP A 136 -12.14 3.73 2.53
N THR A 137 -13.01 3.42 3.48
CA THR A 137 -14.11 4.31 3.81
C THR A 137 -13.53 5.60 4.36
N LYS A 138 -13.71 6.71 3.66
CA LYS A 138 -13.08 7.99 3.99
C LYS A 138 -14.08 8.95 4.62
N HIS A 139 -13.72 9.51 5.78
CA HIS A 139 -14.41 10.63 6.39
C HIS A 139 -13.48 11.84 6.49
N SER A 140 -13.97 13.00 6.04
CA SER A 140 -13.22 14.25 6.00
C SER A 140 -13.81 15.25 6.98
N GLY A 141 -12.96 15.84 7.82
CA GLY A 141 -13.35 16.68 8.93
C GLY A 141 -13.41 15.91 10.25
N ASP A 142 -13.64 16.63 11.34
CA ASP A 142 -13.73 16.03 12.67
C ASP A 142 -14.97 15.14 12.79
N LEU A 143 -14.81 13.92 13.30
CA LEU A 143 -15.92 13.02 13.62
C LEU A 143 -16.40 13.32 15.04
N VAL A 144 -17.62 13.79 15.18
CA VAL A 144 -18.22 14.17 16.47
C VAL A 144 -19.39 13.25 16.77
N ILE A 145 -19.28 12.48 17.86
CA ILE A 145 -20.30 11.55 18.34
C ILE A 145 -20.79 12.08 19.69
N SER A 146 -22.11 12.21 19.89
CA SER A 146 -22.66 12.90 21.07
C SER A 146 -23.99 12.30 21.54
N GLY A 147 -24.50 12.78 22.68
CA GLY A 147 -25.69 12.24 23.32
C GLY A 147 -25.49 10.81 23.81
N THR A 148 -26.29 9.89 23.29
CA THR A 148 -26.23 8.44 23.60
C THR A 148 -25.95 7.61 22.35
N GLU A 149 -25.45 8.24 21.30
CA GLU A 149 -25.21 7.58 20.02
C GLU A 149 -24.12 6.51 20.14
N THR A 150 -24.27 5.41 19.38
CA THR A 150 -23.22 4.42 19.21
C THR A 150 -22.86 4.34 17.73
N VAL A 151 -21.61 4.67 17.42
CA VAL A 151 -21.02 4.53 16.08
C VAL A 151 -20.13 3.30 16.06
N ILE A 152 -20.23 2.53 14.98
CA ILE A 152 -19.48 1.29 14.78
C ILE A 152 -18.73 1.40 13.46
N ILE A 153 -17.40 1.24 13.51
CA ILE A 153 -16.51 1.02 12.38
C ILE A 153 -16.12 -0.46 12.44
N GLU A 154 -16.60 -1.26 11.50
CA GLU A 154 -16.50 -2.72 11.58
C GLU A 154 -16.25 -3.39 10.23
N ASN A 155 -15.27 -4.30 10.19
CA ASN A 155 -14.86 -5.06 9.01
C ASN A 155 -14.45 -4.19 7.80
N GLU A 156 -13.78 -3.07 8.05
CA GLU A 156 -13.37 -2.15 6.98
C GLU A 156 -12.01 -1.50 7.23
N LYS A 157 -11.43 -0.95 6.17
CA LYS A 157 -10.36 0.04 6.28
C LYS A 157 -11.01 1.42 6.31
N TYR A 158 -10.74 2.21 7.35
CA TYR A 158 -11.37 3.50 7.56
C TYR A 158 -10.31 4.59 7.67
N LEU A 159 -10.42 5.64 6.85
CA LEU A 159 -9.52 6.78 6.87
C LEU A 159 -10.26 7.98 7.46
N GLN A 160 -9.88 8.35 8.68
CA GLN A 160 -10.39 9.53 9.37
C GLN A 160 -9.43 10.72 9.16
N GLN A 161 -9.86 11.71 8.39
CA GLN A 161 -9.14 12.97 8.20
C GLN A 161 -9.67 14.06 9.13
N GLY A 162 -9.15 14.10 10.35
CA GLY A 162 -9.60 15.00 11.41
C GLY A 162 -9.46 14.35 12.77
N ASN A 163 -9.90 15.05 13.80
CA ASN A 163 -10.00 14.48 15.15
C ASN A 163 -11.27 13.64 15.27
N ILE A 164 -11.31 12.80 16.31
CA ILE A 164 -12.51 12.11 16.76
C ILE A 164 -12.87 12.65 18.14
N TYR A 165 -14.14 13.01 18.33
CA TYR A 165 -14.70 13.47 19.60
C TYR A 165 -15.83 12.55 20.02
N ILE A 166 -15.69 11.87 21.15
CA ILE A 166 -16.72 11.02 21.75
C ILE A 166 -17.20 11.72 23.02
N ASN A 167 -18.40 12.30 22.94
CA ASN A 167 -18.96 13.18 23.97
C ASN A 167 -20.11 12.53 24.73
N ASP A 168 -20.52 13.18 25.82
CA ASP A 168 -21.68 12.77 26.62
C ASP A 168 -21.61 11.30 27.05
N GLN A 169 -22.61 10.50 26.70
CA GLN A 169 -22.69 9.05 26.92
C GLN A 169 -22.50 8.27 25.61
N ALA A 170 -21.91 8.91 24.59
CA ALA A 170 -21.74 8.30 23.30
C ALA A 170 -20.66 7.21 23.31
N LYS A 171 -20.73 6.34 22.31
CA LYS A 171 -19.85 5.19 22.17
C LYS A 171 -19.30 5.09 20.76
N LEU A 172 -17.99 4.88 20.62
CA LEU A 172 -17.34 4.46 19.38
C LEU A 172 -16.81 3.04 19.56
N ILE A 173 -17.14 2.17 18.60
CA ILE A 173 -16.60 0.81 18.51
C ILE A 173 -15.82 0.70 17.22
N ILE A 174 -14.56 0.25 17.30
CA ILE A 174 -13.71 -0.09 16.17
C ILE A 174 -13.41 -1.59 16.28
N ARG A 175 -13.95 -2.39 15.37
CA ARG A 175 -13.83 -3.86 15.41
C ARG A 175 -13.36 -4.44 14.09
N ASN A 176 -12.42 -5.39 14.11
CA ASN A 176 -11.94 -6.09 12.90
C ASN A 176 -11.55 -5.13 11.77
N SER A 177 -10.97 -3.98 12.11
CA SER A 177 -10.80 -2.86 11.17
C SER A 177 -9.40 -2.28 11.20
N GLU A 178 -9.03 -1.61 10.12
CA GLU A 178 -7.85 -0.75 10.06
C GLU A 178 -8.31 0.71 10.10
N LEU A 179 -8.05 1.42 11.20
CA LEU A 179 -8.30 2.86 11.30
C LEU A 179 -7.00 3.63 11.09
N ALA A 180 -6.88 4.25 9.92
CA ALA A 180 -5.84 5.23 9.65
C ALA A 180 -6.36 6.62 10.02
N MET A 181 -5.56 7.39 10.74
CA MET A 181 -5.88 8.78 11.05
C MET A 181 -4.88 9.75 10.42
N ASP A 182 -5.39 10.87 9.93
CA ASP A 182 -4.63 11.94 9.29
C ASP A 182 -5.30 13.30 9.58
N ARG A 183 -4.58 14.41 9.37
CA ARG A 183 -5.16 15.77 9.48
C ARG A 183 -5.71 16.30 8.16
N GLY A 184 -5.54 15.57 7.07
CA GLY A 184 -5.87 16.04 5.73
C GLY A 184 -4.94 17.18 5.31
N ASP A 185 -5.50 18.28 4.81
CA ASP A 185 -4.70 19.40 4.26
C ASP A 185 -4.08 20.33 5.32
N LEU A 186 -4.23 20.01 6.61
CA LEU A 186 -3.71 20.85 7.70
C LEU A 186 -2.25 20.46 8.05
N PRO A 187 -1.33 21.43 8.23
CA PRO A 187 0.11 21.17 8.37
C PRO A 187 0.54 20.69 9.78
N THR A 188 -0.35 20.03 10.53
CA THR A 188 -0.04 19.47 11.85
C THR A 188 0.04 17.95 11.77
N ILE A 189 0.93 17.38 12.58
CA ILE A 189 1.23 15.95 12.59
C ILE A 189 0.50 15.19 13.70
N HIS A 190 -0.22 15.88 14.59
CA HIS A 190 -0.96 15.25 15.67
C HIS A 190 -2.45 15.16 15.32
N VAL A 191 -2.99 13.96 15.40
CA VAL A 191 -4.43 13.68 15.34
C VAL A 191 -4.88 13.15 16.70
N TYR A 192 -6.08 13.53 17.11
CA TYR A 192 -6.57 13.23 18.44
C TYR A 192 -7.88 12.44 18.41
N ILE A 193 -8.00 11.50 19.34
CA ILE A 193 -9.26 10.90 19.77
C ILE A 193 -9.53 11.39 21.20
N PHE A 194 -10.56 12.21 21.38
CA PHE A 194 -10.99 12.72 22.67
C PHE A 194 -12.15 11.88 23.19
N VAL A 195 -12.00 11.31 24.40
CA VAL A 195 -13.04 10.53 25.06
C VAL A 195 -13.49 11.28 26.32
N SER A 196 -14.73 11.76 26.33
CA SER A 196 -15.31 12.48 27.48
C SER A 196 -15.60 11.56 28.68
N GLU A 197 -15.80 12.13 29.86
CA GLU A 197 -15.90 11.42 31.15
C GLU A 197 -16.93 10.27 31.18
N ASN A 198 -18.06 10.40 30.48
CA ASN A 198 -19.09 9.35 30.42
C ASN A 198 -19.14 8.60 29.07
N ALA A 199 -18.21 8.90 28.17
CA ALA A 199 -18.14 8.31 26.85
C ALA A 199 -17.31 7.02 26.85
N THR A 200 -17.46 6.24 25.78
CA THR A 200 -16.78 4.95 25.63
C THR A 200 -16.12 4.81 24.26
N LEU A 201 -14.87 4.35 24.26
CA LEU A 201 -14.15 3.90 23.08
C LEU A 201 -13.77 2.43 23.25
N GLU A 202 -14.18 1.58 22.33
CA GLU A 202 -13.80 0.16 22.29
C GLU A 202 -13.03 -0.11 21.00
N ILE A 203 -11.81 -0.65 21.12
CA ILE A 203 -10.98 -1.08 20.00
C ILE A 203 -10.72 -2.58 20.17
N GLU A 204 -11.24 -3.38 19.25
CA GLU A 204 -11.20 -4.84 19.31
C GLU A 204 -10.67 -5.42 18.00
N ASN A 205 -9.66 -6.29 18.08
CA ASN A 205 -9.06 -6.96 16.93
C ASN A 205 -8.80 -6.00 15.75
N SER A 206 -8.25 -4.82 16.04
CA SER A 206 -8.13 -3.72 15.08
C SER A 206 -6.76 -3.07 15.11
N LEU A 207 -6.36 -2.49 13.98
CA LEU A 207 -5.13 -1.71 13.84
C LEU A 207 -5.50 -0.23 13.76
N VAL A 208 -5.01 0.58 14.70
CA VAL A 208 -5.19 2.04 14.68
C VAL A 208 -3.82 2.69 14.57
N PHE A 209 -3.63 3.55 13.57
CA PHE A 209 -2.31 4.11 13.27
C PHE A 209 -2.39 5.48 12.57
N PRO A 210 -1.36 6.32 12.76
CA PRO A 210 -1.23 7.55 11.99
C PRO A 210 -0.80 7.24 10.55
N ARG A 211 -1.40 7.90 9.56
CA ARG A 211 -0.80 7.98 8.21
C ARG A 211 0.44 8.88 8.19
N SER A 212 0.42 9.92 9.02
CA SER A 212 1.56 10.79 9.28
C SER A 212 1.55 11.23 10.74
N GLY A 213 2.74 11.40 11.34
CA GLY A 213 2.86 11.89 12.70
C GLY A 213 2.38 10.91 13.77
N LEU A 214 1.49 11.37 14.67
CA LEU A 214 1.08 10.65 15.88
C LEU A 214 -0.44 10.64 16.06
N VAL A 215 -0.99 9.48 16.45
CA VAL A 215 -2.34 9.36 17.00
C VAL A 215 -2.29 9.45 18.53
N CYS A 216 -3.00 10.42 19.10
CA CYS A 216 -3.09 10.60 20.54
C CYS A 216 -4.52 10.32 21.02
N VAL A 217 -4.69 9.44 22.00
CA VAL A 217 -5.97 9.25 22.71
C VAL A 217 -5.93 10.02 24.01
N ILE A 218 -6.79 11.02 24.16
CA ILE A 218 -6.98 11.78 25.39
C ILE A 218 -8.22 11.22 26.09
N ASN A 219 -8.00 10.35 27.07
CA ASN A 219 -9.08 9.64 27.74
C ASN A 219 -9.49 10.31 29.05
N HIS A 220 -10.74 10.75 29.15
CA HIS A 220 -11.38 11.08 30.43
C HIS A 220 -12.45 10.06 30.85
N GLY A 221 -12.88 9.19 29.93
CA GLY A 221 -13.95 8.21 30.15
C GLY A 221 -13.44 6.77 30.11
N ASN A 222 -14.16 5.92 29.38
CA ASN A 222 -13.90 4.48 29.34
C ASN A 222 -13.25 4.09 28.00
N VAL A 223 -12.03 3.57 28.05
CA VAL A 223 -11.33 3.05 26.87
C VAL A 223 -10.98 1.58 27.10
N SER A 224 -11.33 0.73 26.15
CA SER A 224 -10.87 -0.66 26.10
C SER A 224 -10.15 -0.93 24.77
N ILE A 225 -9.01 -1.61 24.86
CA ILE A 225 -8.21 -2.03 23.71
C ILE A 225 -7.88 -3.51 23.89
N THR A 226 -8.43 -4.35 23.03
CA THR A 226 -8.33 -5.82 23.11
C THR A 226 -7.78 -6.36 21.80
N ASP A 227 -6.73 -7.17 21.87
CA ASP A 227 -6.10 -7.86 20.72
C ASP A 227 -5.81 -6.93 19.52
N SER A 228 -5.42 -5.69 19.81
CA SER A 228 -5.33 -4.63 18.81
C SER A 228 -3.90 -4.06 18.78
N PRO A 229 -3.08 -4.39 17.76
CA PRO A 229 -1.71 -3.90 17.63
C PRO A 229 -1.71 -2.43 17.18
N THR A 230 -2.09 -1.52 18.07
CA THR A 230 -2.27 -0.09 17.73
C THR A 230 -1.00 0.73 17.94
N SER A 231 -0.80 1.76 17.12
CA SER A 231 0.27 2.77 17.24
C SER A 231 -0.30 4.07 17.83
N ILE A 232 -0.78 4.00 19.07
CA ILE A 232 -1.44 5.09 19.78
C ILE A 232 -0.58 5.60 20.93
N HIS A 233 -0.50 6.92 21.08
CA HIS A 233 -0.05 7.58 22.29
C HIS A 233 -1.26 7.77 23.23
N TYR A 234 -1.34 6.93 24.26
CA TYR A 234 -2.48 6.90 25.18
C TYR A 234 -2.23 7.77 26.41
N PHE A 235 -3.12 8.73 26.68
CA PHE A 235 -3.08 9.61 27.83
C PHE A 235 -4.32 9.37 28.67
N ASP A 236 -4.14 8.68 29.80
CA ASP A 236 -5.21 8.46 30.77
C ASP A 236 -5.35 9.66 31.72
N MET A 237 -6.48 10.32 31.61
CA MET A 237 -6.91 11.47 32.41
C MET A 237 -8.26 11.17 33.09
N SER A 238 -8.68 9.90 33.11
CA SER A 238 -9.89 9.47 33.81
C SER A 238 -9.71 9.63 35.33
N ARG A 239 -10.81 9.97 36.01
CA ARG A 239 -10.83 10.00 37.47
C ARG A 239 -10.99 8.55 37.94
N GLY A 240 -9.87 7.91 38.24
CA GLY A 240 -9.83 6.50 38.69
C GLY A 240 -10.74 6.18 39.87
#